data_AF-A0A7C6RLB9-F1
#
_entry.id   AF-A0A7C6RLB9-F1
#
_cell.length_a   1.000
_cell.length_b   1.000
_cell.length_c   1.000
_cell.angle_alpha   90.00
_cell.angle_beta   90.00
_cell.angle_gamma   90.00
#
_symmetry.space_group_name_H-M   'P 1'
#
loop_
_entity.id
_entity.type
_entity.pdbx_description
1 polymer ?
#
loop_
_entity_poly.entity_id
_entity_poly.type
_entity_poly.pdbx_seq_one_letter_code
_entity_poly.pdbx_strand_id
1 'polypeptide(L)'
;EEFQRDIKLRDLYNFRSRSYWLRRLENHGRKERVVVENYTIEHILPQNEALSPEWQAELGPEWQRIQQTWLHTLGNLTLTGYNSEYSDTPFAYKRDQVTNADGKKIGFKFSALNINDGLGEVAQWNEDAIKARAERLAKEAAKVWAAPVLDIGVLDAYRPAAGKSAPQQYSIDDHPHLVGGPMRELFEALRKAVLELDACVTEEFLKLYVAYKAETNFVDVVPQVRRLRLSLNMPFNEIDDPRGLCLDVTNLGRWGNGDVEVGLSSLDDLPYIMGLIRQSFDRQMGGPQDA
;
A
#
# COMPACT_ATOMS: atom_id res chain seq x y z
N GLU A 1 -16.51 -2.10 -12.24
CA GLU A 1 -16.09 -0.88 -12.96
C GLU A 1 -15.13 -0.04 -12.12
N GLU A 2 -15.46 0.26 -10.85
CA GLU A 2 -14.58 0.97 -9.90
C GLU A 2 -13.18 0.36 -9.78
N PHE A 3 -13.06 -0.94 -9.50
CA PHE A 3 -11.77 -1.63 -9.39
C PHE A 3 -10.87 -1.41 -10.62
N GLN A 4 -11.43 -1.57 -11.83
CA GLN A 4 -10.66 -1.40 -13.07
C GLN A 4 -10.23 0.05 -13.27
N ARG A 5 -11.07 1.03 -12.91
CA ARG A 5 -10.69 2.45 -12.95
C ARG A 5 -9.52 2.72 -12.01
N ASP A 6 -9.62 2.28 -10.77
CA ASP A 6 -8.70 2.68 -9.71
C ASP A 6 -7.33 1.99 -9.85
N ILE A 7 -7.29 0.71 -10.26
CA ILE A 7 -6.03 -0.01 -10.48
C ILE A 7 -5.18 0.61 -11.61
N LYS A 8 -5.81 1.29 -12.58
CA LYS A 8 -5.09 1.97 -13.67
C LYS A 8 -4.38 3.25 -13.20
N LEU A 9 -4.92 3.92 -12.18
CA LEU A 9 -4.47 5.24 -11.75
C LEU A 9 -3.62 5.19 -10.48
N ARG A 10 -3.74 4.11 -9.70
CA ARG A 10 -3.02 3.94 -8.44
C ARG A 10 -1.51 3.84 -8.69
N ASP A 11 -0.72 4.41 -7.79
CA ASP A 11 0.70 4.11 -7.66
C ASP A 11 0.85 2.65 -7.18
N LEU A 12 1.20 1.77 -8.12
CA LEU A 12 1.38 0.34 -7.89
C LEU A 12 2.84 -0.04 -7.63
N TYR A 13 3.77 0.90 -7.80
CA TYR A 13 5.19 0.67 -7.55
C TYR A 13 5.54 0.86 -6.08
N ASN A 14 5.01 1.92 -5.46
CA ASN A 14 5.20 2.20 -4.03
C ASN A 14 4.16 1.48 -3.15
N PHE A 15 3.31 0.65 -3.74
CA PHE A 15 2.33 -0.16 -3.03
C PHE A 15 2.99 -1.30 -2.24
N ARG A 16 2.53 -1.58 -1.01
CA ARG A 16 3.03 -2.66 -0.14
C ARG A 16 3.17 -4.00 -0.87
N SER A 17 2.15 -4.34 -1.65
CA SER A 17 2.08 -5.59 -2.40
C SER A 17 2.59 -5.47 -3.84
N ARG A 18 3.53 -4.54 -4.13
CA ARG A 18 4.09 -4.28 -5.47
C ARG A 18 4.54 -5.54 -6.19
N SER A 19 5.21 -6.44 -5.46
CA SER A 19 5.72 -7.70 -6.03
C SER A 19 4.61 -8.75 -6.19
N TYR A 20 3.56 -8.70 -5.38
CA TYR A 20 2.50 -9.70 -5.42
C TYR A 20 1.64 -9.57 -6.68
N TRP A 21 1.16 -8.36 -6.99
CA TRP A 21 0.12 -8.19 -8.02
C TRP A 21 0.64 -8.58 -9.42
N LEU A 22 1.87 -8.19 -9.78
CA LEU A 22 2.49 -8.58 -11.04
C LEU A 22 2.70 -10.10 -11.14
N ARG A 23 3.23 -10.72 -10.08
CA ARG A 23 3.50 -12.17 -10.04
C ARG A 23 2.22 -12.98 -10.10
N ARG A 24 1.15 -12.50 -9.45
CA ARG A 24 -0.16 -13.13 -9.47
C ARG A 24 -0.87 -12.93 -10.80
N LEU A 25 -0.74 -11.77 -11.43
CA LEU A 25 -1.26 -11.50 -12.77
C LEU A 25 -0.59 -12.41 -13.80
N GLU A 26 0.75 -12.52 -13.76
CA GLU A 26 1.52 -13.40 -14.66
C GLU A 26 1.05 -14.85 -14.57
N ASN A 27 0.88 -15.36 -13.36
CA ASN A 27 0.54 -16.77 -13.13
C ASN A 27 -0.96 -17.07 -13.11
N HIS A 28 -1.83 -16.09 -13.40
CA HIS A 28 -3.27 -16.35 -13.44
C HIS A 28 -3.65 -17.20 -14.65
N GLY A 29 -4.37 -18.29 -14.42
CA GLY A 29 -4.83 -19.21 -15.48
C GLY A 29 -3.75 -20.09 -16.11
N ARG A 30 -2.48 -19.97 -15.70
CA ARG A 30 -1.39 -20.79 -16.24
C ARG A 30 -1.42 -22.21 -15.67
N LYS A 31 -1.36 -23.22 -16.54
CA LYS A 31 -1.09 -24.62 -16.15
C LYS A 31 0.41 -24.83 -15.86
N GLU A 32 1.26 -24.18 -16.65
CA GLU A 32 2.71 -24.15 -16.47
C GLU A 32 3.11 -22.85 -15.76
N ARG A 33 3.30 -22.95 -14.44
CA ARG A 33 3.64 -21.79 -13.60
C ARG A 33 5.04 -21.29 -13.93
N VAL A 34 5.20 -19.98 -14.03
CA VAL A 34 6.49 -19.31 -14.16
C VAL A 34 6.97 -18.89 -12.75
N VAL A 35 8.17 -19.33 -12.40
CA VAL A 35 8.88 -18.91 -11.18
C VAL A 35 9.46 -17.52 -11.46
N VAL A 36 8.88 -16.50 -10.84
CA VAL A 36 9.17 -15.07 -11.02
C VAL A 36 9.64 -14.41 -9.73
N GLU A 37 9.98 -15.22 -8.73
CA GLU A 37 10.46 -14.80 -7.42
C GLU A 37 11.77 -14.00 -7.53
N ASN A 38 12.62 -14.36 -8.50
CA ASN A 38 13.89 -13.68 -8.79
C ASN A 38 13.75 -12.53 -9.80
N TYR A 39 12.54 -12.25 -10.28
CA TYR A 39 12.31 -11.18 -11.24
C TYR A 39 12.03 -9.88 -10.49
N THR A 40 12.53 -8.78 -11.05
CA THR A 40 12.31 -7.44 -10.52
C THR A 40 11.26 -6.72 -11.34
N ILE A 41 10.75 -5.62 -10.77
CA ILE A 41 9.87 -4.71 -11.48
C ILE A 41 10.72 -3.84 -12.39
N GLU A 42 10.31 -3.72 -13.65
CA GLU A 42 10.88 -2.79 -14.63
C GLU A 42 9.87 -1.69 -14.94
N HIS A 43 10.37 -0.48 -15.09
CA HIS A 43 9.62 0.66 -15.61
C HIS A 43 9.93 0.81 -17.10
N ILE A 44 8.92 0.61 -17.94
CA ILE A 44 9.11 0.68 -19.40
C ILE A 44 9.56 2.10 -19.79
N LEU A 45 8.81 3.11 -19.34
CA LEU A 45 9.22 4.51 -19.28
C LEU A 45 10.11 4.72 -18.05
N PRO A 46 11.37 5.19 -18.21
CA PRO A 46 12.32 5.34 -17.11
C PRO A 46 11.89 6.29 -15.99
N GLN A 47 12.41 6.03 -14.79
CA GLN A 47 12.20 6.87 -13.60
C GLN A 47 13.07 8.13 -13.56
N ASN A 48 14.14 8.18 -14.35
CA ASN A 48 15.06 9.30 -14.36
C ASN A 48 14.36 10.62 -14.74
N GLU A 49 14.47 11.64 -13.90
CA GLU A 49 13.88 12.96 -14.12
C GLU A 49 14.39 13.62 -15.40
N ALA A 50 15.65 13.34 -15.77
CA ALA A 50 16.26 13.80 -17.01
C ALA A 50 16.13 12.73 -18.10
N LEU A 51 14.92 12.57 -18.65
CA LEU A 51 14.69 11.66 -19.78
C LEU A 51 15.56 12.03 -20.99
N SER A 52 15.99 11.01 -21.74
CA SER A 52 16.77 11.22 -22.96
C SER A 52 15.97 11.99 -24.03
N PRO A 53 16.62 12.69 -24.97
CA PRO A 53 15.93 13.38 -26.06
C PRO A 53 14.98 12.48 -26.86
N GLU A 54 15.33 11.20 -27.02
CA GLU A 54 14.49 10.20 -27.69
C GLU A 54 13.20 9.94 -26.91
N TRP A 55 13.28 9.75 -25.59
CA TRP A 55 12.11 9.60 -24.74
C TRP A 55 11.24 10.85 -24.71
N GLN A 56 11.84 12.03 -24.65
CA GLN A 56 11.11 13.30 -24.72
C GLN A 56 10.38 13.45 -26.06
N ALA A 57 11.02 13.09 -27.17
CA ALA A 57 10.40 13.13 -28.50
C ALA A 57 9.26 12.10 -28.64
N GLU A 58 9.41 10.92 -28.04
CA GLU A 58 8.42 9.84 -28.07
C GLU A 58 7.16 10.17 -27.24
N LEU A 59 7.33 10.85 -26.10
CA LEU A 59 6.23 11.31 -25.25
C LEU A 59 5.61 12.65 -25.70
N GLY A 60 6.36 13.46 -26.44
CA GLY A 60 5.93 14.76 -26.95
C GLY A 60 6.12 15.93 -25.96
N PRO A 61 5.52 17.11 -26.23
CA PRO A 61 5.78 18.34 -25.48
C PRO A 61 5.37 18.27 -23.99
N GLU A 62 4.45 17.37 -23.66
CA GLU A 62 3.93 17.16 -22.29
C GLU A 62 4.68 16.04 -21.54
N TRP A 63 5.89 15.68 -21.97
CA TRP A 63 6.59 14.50 -21.46
C TRP A 63 6.76 14.50 -19.94
N GLN A 64 7.02 15.65 -19.30
CA GLN A 64 7.17 15.75 -17.85
C GLN A 64 5.87 15.35 -17.14
N ARG A 65 4.73 15.90 -17.60
CA ARG A 65 3.42 15.59 -17.05
C ARG A 65 3.10 14.10 -17.24
N ILE A 66 3.38 13.58 -18.43
CA ILE A 66 3.11 12.17 -18.77
C ILE A 66 3.95 11.25 -17.87
N GLN A 67 5.24 11.52 -17.72
CA GLN A 67 6.11 10.76 -16.82
C GLN A 67 5.58 10.80 -15.39
N GLN A 68 5.39 12.00 -14.83
CA GLN A 68 4.90 12.15 -13.45
C GLN A 68 3.56 11.42 -13.21
N THR A 69 2.65 11.48 -14.18
CA THR A 69 1.31 10.87 -14.05
C THR A 69 1.36 9.34 -14.13
N TRP A 70 2.17 8.79 -15.04
CA TRP A 70 2.06 7.39 -15.44
C TRP A 70 3.21 6.50 -14.98
N LEU A 71 4.30 7.07 -14.46
CA LEU A 71 5.53 6.37 -14.11
C LEU A 71 5.29 5.13 -13.24
N HIS A 72 4.52 5.28 -12.17
CA HIS A 72 4.27 4.21 -11.19
C HIS A 72 2.94 3.46 -11.40
N THR A 73 2.32 3.60 -12.56
CA THR A 73 0.99 3.05 -12.83
C THR A 73 1.04 1.69 -13.53
N LEU A 74 -0.09 0.97 -13.49
CA LEU A 74 -0.26 -0.36 -14.10
C LEU A 74 0.27 -0.46 -15.54
N GLY A 75 0.04 0.59 -16.34
CA GLY A 75 0.44 0.61 -17.75
C GLY A 75 1.95 0.58 -17.94
N ASN A 76 2.72 1.18 -17.05
CA ASN A 76 4.16 1.37 -17.21
C ASN A 76 5.03 0.30 -16.51
N LEU A 77 4.45 -0.45 -15.58
CA LEU A 77 5.19 -1.45 -14.79
C LEU A 77 5.13 -2.83 -15.44
N THR A 78 6.24 -3.57 -15.34
CA THR A 78 6.30 -4.97 -15.76
C THR A 78 7.27 -5.81 -14.93
N LEU A 79 7.33 -7.12 -15.17
CA LEU A 79 8.34 -8.02 -14.60
C LEU A 79 9.40 -8.37 -15.64
N THR A 80 10.64 -8.48 -15.18
CA THR A 80 11.75 -9.01 -15.96
C THR A 80 12.84 -9.59 -15.07
N GLY A 81 13.58 -10.56 -15.61
CA GLY A 81 14.85 -11.03 -15.04
C GLY A 81 16.08 -10.28 -15.57
N TYR A 82 15.90 -9.38 -16.54
CA TYR A 82 16.96 -8.67 -17.27
C TYR A 82 16.88 -7.15 -17.08
N ASN A 83 16.59 -6.73 -15.85
CA ASN A 83 16.32 -5.32 -15.55
C ASN A 83 17.54 -4.44 -15.82
N SER A 84 18.72 -4.94 -15.43
CA SER A 84 20.02 -4.30 -15.66
C SER A 84 20.32 -4.03 -17.13
N GLU A 85 19.82 -4.87 -18.04
CA GLU A 85 20.09 -4.80 -19.47
C GLU A 85 19.18 -3.80 -20.19
N TYR A 86 18.00 -3.49 -19.65
CA TYR A 86 17.10 -2.48 -20.23
C TYR A 86 17.61 -1.05 -20.03
N SER A 87 18.00 -0.70 -18.80
CA SER A 87 18.44 0.66 -18.42
C SER A 87 17.45 1.76 -18.88
N ASP A 88 17.92 3.01 -19.00
CA ASP A 88 17.12 4.15 -19.46
C ASP A 88 17.02 4.22 -21.01
N THR A 89 17.28 3.12 -21.71
CA THR A 89 17.32 3.10 -23.18
C THR A 89 15.95 3.40 -23.81
N PRO A 90 15.90 3.95 -25.04
CA PRO A 90 14.64 4.22 -25.74
C PRO A 90 13.80 2.96 -25.91
N PHE A 91 12.47 3.10 -25.94
CA PHE A 91 11.55 1.96 -25.99
C PHE A 91 11.83 1.01 -27.17
N ALA A 92 12.11 1.54 -28.36
CA ALA A 92 12.43 0.72 -29.52
C ALA A 92 13.67 -0.18 -29.30
N TYR A 93 14.65 0.30 -28.52
CA TYR A 93 15.81 -0.50 -28.13
C TYR A 93 15.40 -1.58 -27.11
N LYS A 94 14.68 -1.20 -26.04
CA LYS A 94 14.11 -2.15 -25.06
C LYS A 94 13.26 -3.23 -25.72
N ARG A 95 12.51 -2.89 -26.77
CA ARG A 95 11.64 -3.81 -27.51
C ARG A 95 12.43 -4.82 -28.34
N ASP A 96 13.39 -4.36 -29.15
CA ASP A 96 13.95 -5.16 -30.25
C ASP A 96 15.42 -5.58 -30.10
N GLN A 97 16.20 -4.82 -29.34
CA GLN A 97 17.67 -4.83 -29.44
C GLN A 97 18.41 -5.31 -28.19
N VAL A 98 17.76 -5.33 -27.02
CA VAL A 98 18.42 -5.78 -25.78
C VAL A 98 18.84 -7.24 -25.89
N THR A 99 20.09 -7.53 -25.49
CA THR A 99 20.70 -8.86 -25.51
C THR A 99 21.26 -9.22 -24.14
N ASN A 100 21.21 -10.51 -23.78
CA ASN A 100 21.91 -11.01 -22.59
C ASN A 100 23.42 -11.18 -22.85
N ALA A 101 24.15 -11.64 -21.83
CA ALA A 101 25.60 -11.88 -21.92
C ALA A 101 26.02 -12.86 -23.05
N ASP A 102 25.13 -13.77 -23.43
CA ASP A 102 25.37 -14.74 -24.51
C ASP A 102 25.00 -14.21 -25.91
N GLY A 103 24.60 -12.94 -26.02
CA GLY A 103 24.17 -12.32 -27.26
C GLY A 103 22.76 -12.70 -27.71
N LYS A 104 21.98 -13.39 -26.88
CA LYS A 104 20.58 -13.74 -27.17
C LYS A 104 19.68 -12.52 -26.98
N LYS A 105 18.80 -12.26 -27.95
CA LYS A 105 17.79 -11.20 -27.85
C LYS A 105 16.79 -11.50 -26.73
N ILE A 106 16.60 -10.53 -25.85
CA ILE A 106 15.77 -10.58 -24.64
C ILE A 106 14.85 -9.37 -24.48
N GLY A 107 14.84 -8.45 -25.44
CA GLY A 107 13.92 -7.31 -25.44
C GLY A 107 12.45 -7.71 -25.36
N PHE A 108 11.54 -6.76 -25.10
CA PHE A 108 10.13 -7.05 -24.84
C PHE A 108 9.44 -7.89 -25.94
N LYS A 109 9.87 -7.76 -27.19
CA LYS A 109 9.38 -8.57 -28.32
C LYS A 109 9.68 -10.07 -28.19
N PHE A 110 10.69 -10.42 -27.40
CA PHE A 110 11.15 -11.79 -27.17
C PHE A 110 10.78 -12.29 -25.76
N SER A 111 10.00 -11.52 -25.00
CA SER A 111 9.59 -11.91 -23.65
C SER A 111 8.58 -13.06 -23.70
N ALA A 112 8.76 -14.04 -22.81
CA ALA A 112 7.84 -15.18 -22.65
C ALA A 112 6.76 -14.96 -21.57
N LEU A 113 6.75 -13.78 -20.94
CA LEU A 113 5.81 -13.45 -19.86
C LEU A 113 4.49 -12.93 -20.42
N ASN A 114 3.37 -13.43 -19.89
CA ASN A 114 2.03 -12.97 -20.27
C ASN A 114 1.84 -11.47 -19.93
N ILE A 115 2.48 -10.98 -18.87
CA ILE A 115 2.38 -9.57 -18.50
C ILE A 115 3.03 -8.62 -19.52
N ASN A 116 3.99 -9.12 -20.32
CA ASN A 116 4.65 -8.41 -21.40
C ASN A 116 3.95 -8.58 -22.76
N ASP A 117 2.86 -9.34 -22.80
CA ASP A 117 2.13 -9.61 -24.05
C ASP A 117 1.70 -8.31 -24.75
N GLY A 118 1.84 -8.30 -26.08
CA GLY A 118 1.60 -7.14 -26.94
C GLY A 118 2.70 -6.06 -26.94
N LEU A 119 3.63 -6.00 -25.97
CA LEU A 119 4.69 -4.97 -25.96
C LEU A 119 5.58 -5.03 -27.21
N GLY A 120 5.79 -6.22 -27.77
CA GLY A 120 6.55 -6.43 -29.00
C GLY A 120 5.94 -5.81 -30.26
N GLU A 121 4.66 -5.47 -30.23
CA GLU A 121 3.90 -4.92 -31.36
C GLU A 121 3.69 -3.40 -31.26
N VAL A 122 3.91 -2.83 -30.08
CA VAL A 122 3.76 -1.40 -29.83
C VAL A 122 4.85 -0.66 -30.59
N ALA A 123 4.47 0.26 -31.49
CA ALA A 123 5.41 1.01 -32.31
C ALA A 123 6.19 2.05 -31.48
N GLN A 124 5.49 2.78 -30.61
CA GLN A 124 5.98 3.85 -29.76
C GLN A 124 5.36 3.79 -28.36
N TRP A 125 6.12 4.10 -27.33
CA TRP A 125 5.70 4.09 -25.93
C TRP A 125 5.29 5.48 -25.42
N ASN A 126 4.24 6.02 -26.05
CA ASN A 126 3.65 7.30 -25.68
C ASN A 126 2.52 7.14 -24.62
N GLU A 127 1.89 8.25 -24.23
CA GLU A 127 0.80 8.23 -23.23
C GLU A 127 -0.37 7.32 -23.63
N ASP A 128 -0.73 7.28 -24.92
CA ASP A 128 -1.81 6.43 -25.42
C ASP A 128 -1.46 4.94 -25.32
N ALA A 129 -0.21 4.57 -25.60
CA ALA A 129 0.28 3.20 -25.43
C ALA A 129 0.24 2.75 -23.96
N ILE A 130 0.65 3.63 -23.04
CA ILE A 130 0.60 3.35 -21.59
C ILE A 130 -0.86 3.15 -21.14
N LYS A 131 -1.78 4.03 -21.55
CA LYS A 131 -3.22 3.93 -21.23
C LYS A 131 -3.84 2.68 -21.83
N ALA A 132 -3.53 2.36 -23.08
CA ALA A 132 -4.05 1.18 -23.77
C ALA A 132 -3.59 -0.12 -23.08
N ARG A 133 -2.32 -0.20 -22.67
CA ARG A 133 -1.81 -1.33 -21.88
C ARG A 133 -2.48 -1.41 -20.51
N ALA A 134 -2.62 -0.27 -19.81
CA ALA A 134 -3.29 -0.23 -18.51
C ALA A 134 -4.74 -0.74 -18.60
N GLU A 135 -5.48 -0.38 -19.65
CA GLU A 135 -6.84 -0.86 -19.91
C GLU A 135 -6.89 -2.37 -20.12
N ARG A 136 -5.99 -2.93 -20.92
CA ARG A 136 -5.89 -4.38 -21.14
C ARG A 136 -5.58 -5.11 -19.83
N LEU A 137 -4.56 -4.66 -19.09
CA LEU A 137 -4.15 -5.31 -17.84
C LEU A 137 -5.21 -5.18 -16.75
N ALA A 138 -5.96 -4.07 -16.69
CA ALA A 138 -7.05 -3.90 -15.73
C ALA A 138 -8.18 -4.91 -15.95
N LYS A 139 -8.49 -5.23 -17.21
CA LYS A 139 -9.46 -6.29 -17.56
C LYS A 139 -8.99 -7.66 -17.11
N GLU A 140 -7.71 -7.98 -17.27
CA GLU A 140 -7.14 -9.24 -16.77
C GLU A 140 -7.12 -9.26 -15.23
N ALA A 141 -6.72 -8.17 -14.59
CA ALA A 141 -6.74 -8.01 -13.15
C ALA A 141 -8.14 -8.28 -12.56
N ALA A 142 -9.20 -7.78 -13.19
CA ALA A 142 -10.57 -8.02 -12.74
C ALA A 142 -10.98 -9.50 -12.76
N LYS A 143 -10.36 -10.34 -13.61
CA LYS A 143 -10.55 -11.80 -13.60
C LYS A 143 -9.75 -12.46 -12.48
N VAL A 144 -8.59 -11.90 -12.14
CA VAL A 144 -7.73 -12.42 -11.06
C VAL A 144 -8.36 -12.19 -9.69
N TRP A 145 -8.90 -11.00 -9.47
CA TRP A 145 -9.47 -10.57 -8.19
C TRP A 145 -10.99 -10.39 -8.31
N ALA A 146 -11.65 -11.37 -8.94
CA ALA A 146 -13.10 -11.41 -8.98
C ALA A 146 -13.66 -11.59 -7.56
N ALA A 147 -14.76 -10.89 -7.25
CA ALA A 147 -15.47 -11.12 -6.01
C ALA A 147 -15.93 -12.59 -5.94
N PRO A 148 -15.79 -13.25 -4.77
CA PRO A 148 -16.22 -14.63 -4.63
C PRO A 148 -17.73 -14.72 -4.84
N VAL A 149 -18.15 -15.67 -5.67
CA VAL A 149 -19.56 -16.03 -5.82
C VAL A 149 -19.86 -17.12 -4.82
N LEU A 150 -20.67 -16.79 -3.81
CA LEU A 150 -21.06 -17.69 -2.74
C LEU A 150 -22.57 -17.97 -2.82
N ASP A 151 -22.95 -19.19 -2.46
CA ASP A 151 -24.35 -19.55 -2.29
C ASP A 151 -24.99 -18.73 -1.17
N ILE A 152 -26.27 -18.39 -1.31
CA ILE A 152 -27.01 -17.59 -0.34
C ILE A 152 -27.01 -18.24 1.04
N GLY A 153 -27.12 -19.57 1.13
CA GLY A 153 -27.10 -20.27 2.42
C GLY A 153 -25.74 -20.14 3.14
N VAL A 154 -24.64 -20.09 2.39
CA VAL A 154 -23.30 -19.82 2.96
C VAL A 154 -23.22 -18.36 3.41
N LEU A 155 -23.68 -17.42 2.59
CA LEU A 155 -23.71 -16.00 2.97
C LEU A 155 -24.55 -15.78 4.24
N ASP A 156 -25.72 -16.39 4.33
CA ASP A 156 -26.64 -16.24 5.47
C ASP A 156 -26.03 -16.79 6.77
N ALA A 157 -25.21 -17.85 6.70
CA ALA A 157 -24.48 -18.38 7.85
C ALA A 157 -23.44 -17.40 8.40
N TYR A 158 -22.86 -16.54 7.55
CA TYR A 158 -21.85 -15.55 7.92
C TYR A 158 -22.39 -14.11 8.01
N ARG A 159 -23.63 -13.87 7.59
CA ARG A 159 -24.31 -12.59 7.83
C ARG A 159 -24.46 -12.43 9.34
N PRO A 160 -24.18 -11.23 9.88
CA PRO A 160 -24.49 -10.93 11.27
C PRO A 160 -25.97 -11.26 11.49
N ALA A 161 -26.27 -12.16 12.43
CA ALA A 161 -27.65 -12.49 12.75
C ALA A 161 -28.38 -11.18 13.07
N ALA A 162 -29.30 -10.78 12.20
CA ALA A 162 -30.16 -9.63 12.40
C ALA A 162 -30.99 -9.90 13.67
N GLY A 163 -30.49 -9.46 14.83
CA GLY A 163 -31.05 -9.81 16.13
C GLY A 163 -30.04 -10.12 17.24
N LYS A 164 -28.75 -10.32 16.95
CA LYS A 164 -27.73 -10.03 17.96
C LYS A 164 -27.68 -8.52 18.06
N SER A 165 -28.12 -7.98 19.20
CA SER A 165 -28.00 -6.55 19.54
C SER A 165 -26.74 -5.99 18.90
N ALA A 166 -26.88 -4.98 18.03
CA ALA A 166 -25.73 -4.26 17.49
C ALA A 166 -24.75 -4.06 18.65
N PRO A 167 -23.44 -4.36 18.47
CA PRO A 167 -22.48 -4.07 19.52
C PRO A 167 -22.74 -2.63 19.94
N GLN A 168 -22.99 -2.43 21.24
CA GLN A 168 -23.43 -1.14 21.76
C GLN A 168 -22.51 -0.07 21.17
N GLN A 169 -23.08 0.79 20.32
CA GLN A 169 -22.29 1.73 19.54
C GLN A 169 -21.87 2.84 20.51
N TYR A 170 -20.64 2.73 21.02
CA TYR A 170 -20.06 3.77 21.84
C TYR A 170 -19.69 4.96 20.96
N SER A 171 -19.63 6.12 21.59
CA SER A 171 -19.28 7.40 21.02
C SER A 171 -18.28 8.08 21.94
N ILE A 172 -17.71 9.19 21.48
CA ILE A 172 -16.82 10.01 22.31
C ILE A 172 -17.44 10.41 23.66
N ASP A 173 -18.76 10.61 23.69
CA ASP A 173 -19.49 11.03 24.89
C ASP A 173 -19.64 9.91 25.93
N ASP A 174 -19.40 8.65 25.53
CA ASP A 174 -19.40 7.48 26.43
C ASP A 174 -18.08 7.32 27.19
N HIS A 175 -17.05 8.13 26.88
CA HIS A 175 -15.77 8.12 27.57
C HIS A 175 -15.70 9.28 28.58
N PRO A 176 -15.72 9.01 29.90
CA PRO A 176 -15.84 10.06 30.93
C PRO A 176 -14.77 11.15 30.86
N HIS A 177 -13.56 10.82 30.38
CA HIS A 177 -12.45 11.76 30.26
C HIS A 177 -12.43 12.52 28.93
N LEU A 178 -13.37 12.27 28.02
CA LEU A 178 -13.49 12.94 26.72
C LEU A 178 -14.74 13.80 26.59
N VAL A 179 -15.62 13.84 27.61
CA VAL A 179 -16.83 14.68 27.59
C VAL A 179 -16.48 16.18 27.50
N GLY A 180 -15.34 16.61 28.04
CA GLY A 180 -14.88 18.00 27.96
C GLY A 180 -13.53 18.25 28.64
N GLY A 181 -13.06 19.49 28.57
CA GLY A 181 -11.82 19.95 29.23
C GLY A 181 -10.53 19.58 28.49
N PRO A 182 -9.37 19.79 29.13
CA PRO A 182 -8.05 19.69 28.47
C PRO A 182 -7.76 18.31 27.87
N MET A 183 -8.28 17.24 28.48
CA MET A 183 -8.10 15.87 27.97
C MET A 183 -8.85 15.65 26.65
N ARG A 184 -10.02 16.28 26.47
CA ARG A 184 -10.76 16.26 25.20
C ARG A 184 -9.98 17.00 24.12
N GLU A 185 -9.42 18.17 24.43
CA GLU A 185 -8.61 18.95 23.47
C GLU A 185 -7.36 18.16 23.02
N LEU A 186 -6.66 17.54 23.97
CA LEU A 186 -5.52 16.67 23.69
C LEU A 186 -5.90 15.47 22.82
N PHE A 187 -7.05 14.84 23.10
CA PHE A 187 -7.57 13.73 22.32
C PHE A 187 -7.98 14.15 20.91
N GLU A 188 -8.68 15.26 20.72
CA GLU A 188 -9.09 15.73 19.39
C GLU A 188 -7.87 16.09 18.53
N ALA A 189 -6.81 16.65 19.14
CA ALA A 189 -5.55 16.91 18.44
C ALA A 189 -4.87 15.61 17.98
N LEU A 190 -4.79 14.61 18.87
CA LEU A 190 -4.29 13.28 18.53
C LEU A 190 -5.14 12.62 17.43
N ARG A 191 -6.47 12.62 17.60
CA ARG A 191 -7.45 12.04 16.67
C ARG A 191 -7.28 12.59 15.27
N LYS A 192 -7.22 13.92 15.14
CA LYS A 192 -7.00 14.59 13.86
C LYS A 192 -5.70 14.11 13.22
N ALA A 193 -4.60 14.11 13.97
CA ALA A 193 -3.29 13.71 13.46
C ALA A 193 -3.23 12.23 13.05
N VAL A 194 -3.91 11.33 13.78
CA VAL A 194 -3.97 9.90 13.44
C VAL A 194 -4.83 9.64 12.20
N LEU A 195 -5.98 10.31 12.07
CA LEU A 195 -6.86 10.18 10.89
C LEU A 195 -6.23 10.78 9.62
N GLU A 196 -5.32 11.75 9.76
CA GLU A 196 -4.56 12.33 8.65
C GLU A 196 -3.37 11.47 8.18
N LEU A 197 -3.08 10.33 8.84
CA LEU A 197 -1.98 9.45 8.45
C LEU A 197 -2.17 8.86 7.05
N ASP A 198 -3.37 8.36 6.75
CA ASP A 198 -3.75 7.80 5.44
C ASP A 198 -5.27 7.66 5.34
N ALA A 199 -5.83 7.69 4.12
CA ALA A 199 -7.26 7.55 3.88
C ALA A 199 -7.83 6.17 4.30
N CYS A 200 -6.99 5.15 4.48
CA CYS A 200 -7.43 3.84 4.97
C CYS A 200 -7.64 3.76 6.50
N VAL A 201 -7.24 4.79 7.25
CA VAL A 201 -7.38 4.79 8.71
C VAL A 201 -8.84 4.95 9.12
N THR A 202 -9.29 4.07 10.02
CA THR A 202 -10.63 4.09 10.60
C THR A 202 -10.57 4.21 12.12
N GLU A 203 -11.62 4.79 12.71
CA GLU A 203 -11.76 4.99 14.15
C GLU A 203 -12.98 4.21 14.67
N GLU A 204 -12.82 3.56 15.81
CA GLU A 204 -13.90 2.86 16.50
C GLU A 204 -13.87 3.15 18.00
N PHE A 205 -14.98 3.67 18.54
CA PHE A 205 -15.18 3.81 19.98
C PHE A 205 -15.66 2.47 20.56
N LEU A 206 -14.89 1.93 21.50
CA LEU A 206 -15.22 0.74 22.26
C LEU A 206 -15.41 1.13 23.73
N LYS A 207 -16.10 0.30 24.51
CA LYS A 207 -16.48 0.59 25.91
C LYS A 207 -15.36 1.21 26.77
N LEU A 208 -14.12 0.77 26.57
CA LEU A 208 -12.98 1.15 27.42
C LEU A 208 -11.89 1.94 26.69
N TYR A 209 -11.89 1.96 25.36
CA TYR A 209 -10.81 2.55 24.57
C TYR A 209 -11.31 2.95 23.18
N VAL A 210 -10.55 3.81 22.52
CA VAL A 210 -10.76 4.18 21.11
C VAL A 210 -9.71 3.46 20.29
N ALA A 211 -10.12 2.68 19.30
CA ALA A 211 -9.24 1.95 18.41
C ALA A 211 -9.06 2.72 17.10
N TYR A 212 -7.81 2.87 16.67
CA TYR A 212 -7.49 3.30 15.30
C TYR A 212 -6.94 2.12 14.52
N LYS A 213 -7.52 1.89 13.33
CA LYS A 213 -7.28 0.70 12.52
C LYS A 213 -6.90 1.05 11.10
N ALA A 214 -5.98 0.27 10.53
CA ALA A 214 -5.73 0.21 9.10
C ALA A 214 -6.18 -1.18 8.62
N GLU A 215 -5.27 -2.15 8.51
CA GLU A 215 -5.64 -3.56 8.34
C GLU A 215 -6.19 -4.16 9.65
N THR A 216 -5.54 -3.81 10.77
CA THR A 216 -5.97 -4.16 12.14
C THR A 216 -5.77 -2.94 13.05
N ASN A 217 -6.01 -3.07 14.36
CA ASN A 217 -5.71 -2.00 15.33
C ASN A 217 -4.20 -1.72 15.33
N PHE A 218 -3.77 -0.50 15.02
CA PHE A 218 -2.35 -0.10 15.14
C PHE A 218 -2.10 0.78 16.35
N VAL A 219 -3.12 1.48 16.86
CA VAL A 219 -3.07 2.14 18.16
C VAL A 219 -4.42 2.08 18.87
N ASP A 220 -4.39 1.68 20.13
CA ASP A 220 -5.53 1.73 21.05
C ASP A 220 -5.30 2.86 22.07
N VAL A 221 -6.29 3.75 22.23
CA VAL A 221 -6.20 4.92 23.10
C VAL A 221 -7.17 4.78 24.27
N VAL A 222 -6.63 4.77 25.48
CA VAL A 222 -7.40 4.80 26.73
C VAL A 222 -7.29 6.19 27.35
N PRO A 223 -8.36 6.99 27.32
CA PRO A 223 -8.41 8.26 28.05
C PRO A 223 -8.31 8.02 29.56
N GLN A 224 -7.47 8.78 30.25
CA GLN A 224 -7.35 8.76 31.72
C GLN A 224 -7.40 10.18 32.25
N VAL A 225 -7.55 10.34 33.58
CA VAL A 225 -7.63 11.65 34.26
C VAL A 225 -6.46 12.59 33.90
N ARG A 226 -5.24 12.05 33.75
CA ARG A 226 -4.01 12.84 33.61
C ARG A 226 -3.30 12.72 32.26
N ARG A 227 -3.65 11.71 31.46
CA ARG A 227 -3.00 11.42 30.18
C ARG A 227 -3.89 10.56 29.30
N LEU A 228 -3.59 10.52 28.01
CA LEU A 228 -4.01 9.45 27.12
C LEU A 228 -2.97 8.34 27.24
N ARG A 229 -3.41 7.11 27.50
CA ARG A 229 -2.54 5.93 27.45
C ARG A 229 -2.73 5.25 26.11
N LEU A 230 -1.65 5.12 25.35
CA LEU A 230 -1.64 4.53 24.04
C LEU A 230 -0.98 3.15 24.11
N SER A 231 -1.60 2.16 23.50
CA SER A 231 -1.00 0.86 23.22
C SER A 231 -0.71 0.79 21.72
N LEU A 232 0.56 0.62 21.34
CA LEU A 232 0.99 0.55 19.95
C LEU A 232 1.13 -0.93 19.57
N ASN A 233 0.47 -1.34 18.49
CA ASN A 233 0.46 -2.73 18.04
C ASN A 233 1.72 -3.12 17.25
N MET A 234 2.84 -3.16 17.96
CA MET A 234 4.14 -3.62 17.46
C MET A 234 4.99 -4.24 18.59
N PRO A 235 5.98 -5.09 18.29
CA PRO A 235 6.91 -5.62 19.28
C PRO A 235 7.76 -4.52 19.91
N PHE A 236 8.00 -4.61 21.22
CA PHE A 236 8.78 -3.60 21.95
C PHE A 236 10.23 -3.50 21.47
N ASN A 237 10.83 -4.61 21.04
CA ASN A 237 12.20 -4.63 20.53
C ASN A 237 12.36 -3.99 19.14
N GLU A 238 11.27 -3.61 18.48
CA GLU A 238 11.28 -3.02 17.14
C GLU A 238 10.94 -1.53 17.13
N ILE A 239 10.59 -0.94 18.28
CA ILE A 239 10.28 0.48 18.34
C ILE A 239 11.54 1.33 18.51
N ASP A 240 11.70 2.34 17.66
CA ASP A 240 12.71 3.38 17.80
C ASP A 240 12.18 4.50 18.70
N ASP A 241 12.56 4.43 19.97
CA ASP A 241 12.17 5.36 21.04
C ASP A 241 13.42 6.03 21.65
N PRO A 242 14.00 7.04 20.99
CA PRO A 242 15.21 7.71 21.48
C PRO A 242 15.02 8.48 22.79
N ARG A 243 13.77 8.76 23.20
CA ARG A 243 13.46 9.43 24.48
C ARG A 243 13.19 8.43 25.61
N GLY A 244 13.08 7.13 25.32
CA GLY A 244 12.81 6.09 26.32
C GLY A 244 11.46 6.25 27.03
N LEU A 245 10.43 6.74 26.33
CA LEU A 245 9.09 6.95 26.89
C LEU A 245 8.20 5.69 26.85
N CYS A 246 8.56 4.72 26.02
CA CYS A 246 7.82 3.50 25.80
C CYS A 246 8.09 2.49 26.91
N LEU A 247 7.06 1.73 27.26
CA LEU A 247 7.12 0.64 28.23
C LEU A 247 6.84 -0.68 27.53
N ASP A 248 7.65 -1.69 27.85
CA ASP A 248 7.42 -3.07 27.42
C ASP A 248 6.26 -3.68 28.21
N VAL A 249 5.23 -4.12 27.49
CA VAL A 249 4.04 -4.75 28.07
C VAL A 249 3.76 -6.17 27.53
N THR A 250 4.72 -6.80 26.83
CA THR A 250 4.62 -8.08 26.09
C THR A 250 3.97 -9.24 26.87
N ASN A 251 4.00 -9.22 28.20
CA ASN A 251 3.49 -10.32 29.05
C ASN A 251 2.59 -9.86 30.20
N LEU A 252 2.02 -8.65 30.13
CA LEU A 252 1.28 -8.07 31.27
C LEU A 252 -0.23 -8.38 31.29
N GLY A 253 -0.75 -9.18 30.34
CA GLY A 253 -2.16 -9.58 30.31
C GLY A 253 -3.13 -8.39 30.27
N ARG A 254 -2.75 -7.30 29.58
CA ARG A 254 -3.53 -6.08 29.49
C ARG A 254 -4.50 -6.12 28.31
N TRP A 255 -5.57 -5.35 28.44
CA TRP A 255 -6.48 -5.06 27.33
C TRP A 255 -5.79 -4.08 26.36
N GLY A 256 -5.48 -4.52 25.16
CA GLY A 256 -4.83 -3.76 24.09
C GLY A 256 -4.07 -4.68 23.14
N ASN A 257 -4.00 -4.34 21.86
CA ASN A 257 -3.18 -5.08 20.91
C ASN A 257 -1.77 -4.46 20.87
N GLY A 258 -0.73 -5.23 21.21
CA GLY A 258 0.65 -4.80 21.11
C GLY A 258 1.48 -4.88 22.39
N ASP A 259 2.79 -4.76 22.21
CA ASP A 259 3.80 -4.94 23.25
C ASP A 259 4.35 -3.60 23.77
N VAL A 260 3.90 -2.47 23.20
CA VAL A 260 4.38 -1.12 23.54
C VAL A 260 3.27 -0.29 24.17
N GLU A 261 3.54 0.32 25.32
CA GLU A 261 2.70 1.33 25.95
C GLU A 261 3.42 2.69 26.03
N VAL A 262 2.74 3.78 25.69
CA VAL A 262 3.25 5.15 25.84
C VAL A 262 2.15 6.10 26.32
N GLY A 263 2.51 7.14 27.06
CA GLY A 263 1.57 8.14 27.58
C GLY A 263 1.70 9.49 26.90
N LEU A 264 0.58 10.10 26.51
CA LEU A 264 0.51 11.47 26.00
C LEU A 264 -0.20 12.36 27.02
N SER A 265 0.51 13.35 27.57
CA SER A 265 -0.02 14.23 28.64
C SER A 265 -0.05 15.72 28.28
N SER A 266 0.63 16.12 27.20
CA SER A 266 0.70 17.51 26.71
C SER A 266 0.72 17.53 25.19
N LEU A 267 0.21 18.60 24.58
CA LEU A 267 0.30 18.83 23.14
C LEU A 267 1.75 18.97 22.65
N ASP A 268 2.68 19.38 23.52
CA ASP A 268 4.10 19.52 23.17
C ASP A 268 4.75 18.17 22.82
N ASP A 269 4.26 17.08 23.41
CA ASP A 269 4.75 15.73 23.13
C ASP A 269 4.05 15.09 21.92
N LEU A 270 2.97 15.69 21.39
CA LEU A 270 2.19 15.12 20.31
C LEU A 270 3.03 14.82 19.06
N PRO A 271 3.94 15.70 18.57
CA PRO A 271 4.76 15.38 17.40
C PRO A 271 5.63 14.13 17.60
N TYR A 272 6.18 13.96 18.80
CA TYR A 272 7.00 12.81 19.13
C TYR A 272 6.18 11.52 19.20
N ILE A 273 5.04 11.58 19.90
CA ILE A 273 4.10 10.46 20.03
C ILE A 273 3.55 10.05 18.66
N MET A 274 3.29 11.00 17.77
CA MET A 274 2.89 10.71 16.39
C MET A 274 3.97 9.98 15.60
N GLY A 275 5.25 10.23 15.88
CA GLY A 275 6.36 9.45 15.33
C GLY A 275 6.32 7.98 15.74
N LEU A 276 6.03 7.71 17.02
CA LEU A 276 5.88 6.34 17.54
C LEU A 276 4.63 5.64 16.98
N ILE A 277 3.49 6.34 16.92
CA ILE A 277 2.26 5.81 16.31
C ILE A 277 2.49 5.47 14.84
N ARG A 278 3.22 6.32 14.12
CA ARG A 278 3.55 6.10 12.72
C ARG A 278 4.37 4.82 12.53
N GLN A 279 5.31 4.49 13.42
CA GLN A 279 6.04 3.21 13.34
C GLN A 279 5.10 1.99 13.44
N SER A 280 4.11 2.03 14.34
CA SER A 280 3.11 0.96 14.46
C SER A 280 2.18 0.89 13.24
N PHE A 281 1.75 2.03 12.72
CA PHE A 281 0.98 2.12 11.47
C PHE A 281 1.78 1.58 10.28
N ASP A 282 3.00 2.08 10.08
CA ASP A 282 3.89 1.70 8.99
C ASP A 282 4.21 0.20 9.05
N ARG A 283 4.43 -0.38 10.25
CA ARG A 283 4.58 -1.83 10.41
C ARG A 283 3.40 -2.61 9.82
N GLN A 284 2.17 -2.18 10.08
CA GLN A 284 0.98 -2.82 9.50
C GLN A 284 0.89 -2.58 8.01
N MET A 285 1.26 -1.40 7.54
CA MET A 285 1.23 -1.02 6.13
C MET A 285 2.45 -1.51 5.33
N GLY A 286 3.39 -2.21 5.98
CA GLY A 286 4.64 -2.70 5.38
C GLY A 286 5.65 -1.61 5.00
N GLY A 287 5.72 -0.53 5.79
CA GLY A 287 6.78 0.48 5.76
C GLY A 287 8.17 -0.13 6.05
N PRO A 288 9.24 0.64 5.77
CA PRO A 288 10.54 0.12 5.36
C PRO A 288 11.22 -0.67 6.48
N GLN A 289 11.02 -1.98 6.48
CA GLN A 289 12.01 -2.91 7.00
C GLN A 289 13.10 -3.01 5.93
N ASP A 290 14.27 -2.45 6.27
CA ASP A 290 15.56 -2.59 5.60
C ASP A 290 15.74 -1.80 4.28
N ALA A 291 16.45 -0.67 4.41
CA ALA A 291 17.35 -0.14 3.40
C ALA A 291 18.78 -0.63 3.70
#